data_AF-A0A1A7Y6N2-F1
#
_entry.id   AF-A0A1A7Y6N2-F1
#
_cell.length_a   1.000
_cell.length_b   1.000
_cell.length_c   1.000
_cell.angle_alpha   90.00
_cell.angle_beta   90.00
_cell.angle_gamma   90.00
#
_symmetry.space_group_name_H-M   'P 1'
#
loop_
_entity.id
_entity.type
_entity.pdbx_description
1 polymer ?
#
loop_
_entity_poly.entity_id
_entity_poly.type
_entity_poly.pdbx_seq_one_letter_code
_entity_poly.pdbx_strand_id
1 'polypeptide(L)'
;MRLRNVSFLTVLLFGLSGLVSLSWYTAFSSSRGDVVDIYQREFLALRERLHSAEQENLRRSKELNLVLEEIKRAIAEKQALRDINRTWSSLSEETRLKLWNVSSSKNVLQLPSIFHHLPHLLNREDSLQPAVHLGQGRTGVSIVMGVPSVKREVHSYLTDTLSSLMSELSPAEKEDCVIVVLIAEADHQYASSVADNLKRLFPAEIQAGLLEVVSPSAHFYPDFSRLRESFGDPKERVRWRTKQNLDYCFLMMYAQSKGNYYVQLEDDIVARPNYFTTMKNFALQQPSEEWMILEFSQ
;
A
#
# COMPACT_ATOMS: atom_id res chain seq x y z
N MET A 1 29.28 -68.00 10.94
CA MET A 1 29.22 -67.12 9.75
C MET A 1 27.85 -66.42 9.65
N ARG A 2 27.54 -65.42 10.50
CA ARG A 2 26.24 -64.70 10.44
C ARG A 2 26.30 -63.17 10.64
N LEU A 3 27.49 -62.59 10.82
CA LEU A 3 27.65 -61.14 11.10
C LEU A 3 28.04 -60.29 9.89
N ARG A 4 28.31 -60.88 8.72
CA ARG A 4 28.85 -60.14 7.55
C ARG A 4 27.78 -59.56 6.61
N ASN A 5 26.56 -60.09 6.63
CA ASN A 5 25.49 -59.65 5.71
C ASN A 5 24.66 -58.47 6.25
N VAL A 6 24.66 -58.26 7.57
CA VAL A 6 23.91 -57.15 8.20
C VAL A 6 24.56 -55.81 7.89
N SER A 7 25.90 -55.75 7.83
CA SER A 7 26.65 -54.52 7.52
C SER A 7 26.50 -54.07 6.07
N PHE A 8 26.34 -55.00 5.12
CA PHE A 8 26.09 -54.64 3.72
C PHE A 8 24.66 -54.13 3.50
N LEU A 9 23.67 -54.69 4.20
CA LEU A 9 22.28 -54.25 4.08
C LEU A 9 22.06 -52.85 4.68
N THR A 10 22.73 -52.53 5.79
CA THR A 10 22.65 -51.19 6.39
C THR A 10 23.30 -50.13 5.51
N VAL A 11 24.47 -50.40 4.92
CA VAL A 11 25.14 -49.45 4.01
C VAL A 11 24.29 -49.16 2.76
N LEU A 12 23.59 -50.17 2.23
CA LEU A 12 22.74 -50.01 1.04
C LEU A 12 21.45 -49.22 1.37
N LEU A 13 20.88 -49.41 2.55
CA LEU A 13 19.72 -48.63 3.04
C LEU A 13 20.07 -47.17 3.32
N PHE A 14 21.25 -46.88 3.90
CA PHE A 14 21.71 -45.50 4.10
C PHE A 14 22.09 -44.79 2.78
N GLY A 15 22.60 -45.53 1.79
CA GLY A 15 22.85 -44.99 0.45
C GLY A 15 21.56 -44.62 -0.29
N LEU A 16 20.53 -45.47 -0.21
CA LEU A 16 19.23 -45.21 -0.82
C LEU A 16 18.48 -44.05 -0.17
N SER A 17 18.52 -43.92 1.16
CA SER A 17 17.88 -42.79 1.85
C SER A 17 18.59 -41.45 1.56
N GLY A 18 19.91 -41.47 1.39
CA GLY A 18 20.69 -40.31 0.94
C GLY A 18 20.29 -39.83 -0.46
N LEU A 19 20.12 -40.76 -1.41
CA LEU A 19 19.74 -40.44 -2.79
C LEU A 19 18.30 -39.91 -2.90
N VAL A 20 17.36 -40.45 -2.12
CA VAL A 20 15.99 -39.94 -2.05
C VAL A 20 15.95 -38.56 -1.40
N SER A 21 16.75 -38.31 -0.37
CA SER A 21 16.83 -37.00 0.30
C SER A 21 17.45 -35.93 -0.59
N LEU A 22 18.49 -36.27 -1.37
CA LEU A 22 19.09 -35.36 -2.36
C LEU A 22 18.12 -35.06 -3.51
N SER A 23 17.39 -36.07 -4.02
CA SER A 23 16.39 -35.87 -5.07
C SER A 23 15.19 -35.03 -4.60
N TRP A 24 14.75 -35.23 -3.35
CA TRP A 24 13.71 -34.38 -2.76
C TRP A 24 14.20 -32.96 -2.55
N TYR A 25 15.44 -32.78 -2.07
CA TYR A 25 16.03 -31.46 -1.86
C TYR A 25 16.21 -30.71 -3.18
N THR A 26 16.64 -31.37 -4.26
CA THR A 26 16.76 -30.75 -5.59
C THR A 26 15.41 -30.47 -6.23
N ALA A 27 14.40 -31.34 -6.06
CA ALA A 27 13.04 -31.08 -6.53
C ALA A 27 12.39 -29.91 -5.78
N PHE A 28 12.60 -29.83 -4.46
CA PHE A 28 12.09 -28.75 -3.63
C PHE A 28 12.83 -27.43 -3.86
N SER A 29 14.14 -27.45 -4.10
CA SER A 29 14.90 -26.26 -4.48
C SER A 29 14.52 -25.76 -5.87
N SER A 30 14.28 -26.67 -6.83
CA SER A 30 13.78 -26.34 -8.18
C SER A 30 12.40 -25.70 -8.11
N SER A 31 11.48 -26.25 -7.30
CA SER A 31 10.14 -25.67 -7.13
C SER A 31 10.17 -24.29 -6.45
N ARG A 32 11.08 -24.04 -5.51
CA ARG A 32 11.29 -22.68 -4.96
C ARG A 32 11.91 -21.72 -5.98
N GLY A 33 12.87 -22.20 -6.78
CA GLY A 33 13.45 -21.43 -7.89
C GLY A 33 12.38 -20.99 -8.89
N ASP A 34 11.51 -21.92 -9.32
CA ASP A 34 10.42 -21.61 -10.24
C ASP A 34 9.43 -20.58 -9.67
N VAL A 35 9.11 -20.66 -8.37
CA VAL A 35 8.19 -19.69 -7.74
C VAL A 35 8.82 -18.29 -7.68
N VAL A 36 10.10 -18.20 -7.32
CA VAL A 36 10.84 -16.91 -7.30
C VAL A 36 10.96 -16.35 -8.72
N ASP A 37 11.25 -17.19 -9.72
CA ASP A 37 11.33 -16.79 -11.12
C ASP A 37 9.98 -16.30 -11.67
N ILE A 38 8.87 -16.92 -11.25
CA ILE A 38 7.51 -16.46 -11.60
C ILE A 38 7.25 -15.06 -11.03
N TYR A 39 7.54 -14.82 -9.74
CA TYR A 39 7.35 -13.49 -9.14
C TYR A 39 8.25 -12.44 -9.78
N GLN A 40 9.51 -12.79 -10.05
CA GLN A 40 10.45 -11.89 -10.70
C GLN A 40 9.98 -11.54 -12.12
N ARG A 41 9.38 -12.48 -12.85
CA ARG A 41 8.80 -12.27 -14.17
C ARG A 41 7.53 -11.41 -14.13
N GLU A 42 6.65 -11.65 -13.17
CA GLU A 42 5.44 -10.82 -12.97
C GLU A 42 5.81 -9.39 -12.56
N PHE A 43 6.84 -9.24 -11.73
CA PHE A 43 7.34 -7.93 -11.32
C PHE A 43 7.98 -7.18 -12.48
N LEU A 44 8.79 -7.85 -13.31
CA LEU A 44 9.34 -7.27 -14.53
C LEU A 44 8.23 -6.85 -15.51
N ALA A 45 7.20 -7.68 -15.67
CA ALA A 45 6.03 -7.36 -16.50
C ALA A 45 5.26 -6.16 -15.93
N LEU A 46 5.14 -6.03 -14.61
CA LEU A 46 4.53 -4.87 -13.96
C LEU A 46 5.35 -3.60 -14.20
N ARG A 47 6.68 -3.69 -14.06
CA ARG A 47 7.61 -2.57 -14.34
C ARG A 47 7.52 -2.11 -15.79
N GLU A 48 7.47 -3.04 -16.74
CA GLU A 48 7.33 -2.71 -18.16
C GLU A 48 5.97 -2.06 -18.47
N ARG A 49 4.90 -2.55 -17.86
CA ARG A 49 3.56 -1.93 -17.95
C ARG A 49 3.53 -0.53 -17.35
N LEU A 50 4.18 -0.32 -16.21
CA LEU A 50 4.31 0.99 -15.58
C LEU A 50 5.06 1.94 -16.52
N HIS A 51 6.19 1.52 -17.06
CA HIS A 51 7.00 2.34 -17.96
C HIS A 51 6.26 2.68 -19.26
N SER A 52 5.53 1.72 -19.83
CA SER A 52 4.66 1.95 -20.99
C SER A 52 3.55 2.96 -20.67
N ALA A 53 2.90 2.82 -19.51
CA ALA A 53 1.88 3.75 -19.04
C ALA A 53 2.45 5.17 -18.83
N GLU A 54 3.67 5.30 -18.30
CA GLU A 54 4.37 6.58 -18.17
C GLU A 54 4.63 7.23 -19.53
N GLN A 55 5.13 6.46 -20.51
CA GLN A 55 5.40 6.97 -21.85
C GLN A 55 4.12 7.40 -22.57
N GLU A 56 3.04 6.64 -22.43
CA GLU A 56 1.74 7.00 -22.99
C GLU A 56 1.19 8.26 -22.31
N ASN A 57 1.36 8.38 -21.00
CA ASN A 57 0.95 9.57 -20.26
C ASN A 57 1.75 10.81 -20.69
N LEU A 58 3.05 10.69 -20.92
CA LEU A 58 3.88 11.75 -21.48
C LEU A 58 3.40 12.21 -22.86
N ARG A 59 2.96 11.27 -23.72
CA ARG A 59 2.38 11.62 -25.03
C ARG A 59 1.04 12.34 -24.88
N ARG A 60 0.13 11.80 -24.07
CA ARG A 60 -1.16 12.44 -23.78
C ARG A 60 -1.00 13.82 -23.13
N SER A 61 0.04 14.03 -22.31
CA SER A 61 0.36 15.34 -21.73
C SER A 61 0.71 16.38 -22.79
N LYS A 62 1.50 16.00 -23.82
CA LYS A 62 1.79 16.90 -24.95
C LYS A 62 0.53 17.29 -25.71
N GLU A 63 -0.37 16.33 -25.95
CA GLU A 63 -1.66 16.57 -26.62
C GLU A 63 -2.59 17.47 -25.78
N LEU A 64 -2.70 17.20 -24.47
CA LEU A 64 -3.52 18.01 -23.57
C LEU A 64 -3.01 19.45 -23.43
N ASN A 65 -1.69 19.66 -23.45
CA ASN A 65 -1.11 21.01 -23.46
C ASN A 65 -1.47 21.78 -24.73
N LEU A 66 -1.51 21.11 -25.89
CA LEU A 66 -1.97 21.73 -27.13
C LEU A 66 -3.45 22.12 -27.05
N VAL A 67 -4.30 21.23 -26.52
CA VAL A 67 -5.74 21.51 -26.32
C VAL A 67 -5.96 22.62 -25.29
N LEU A 68 -5.15 22.69 -24.22
CA LEU A 68 -5.23 23.74 -23.21
C LEU A 68 -4.92 25.11 -23.83
N GLU A 69 -3.90 25.22 -24.67
CA GLU A 69 -3.57 26.46 -25.37
C GLU A 69 -4.71 26.88 -26.33
N GLU A 70 -5.36 25.91 -26.98
CA GLU A 70 -6.53 26.16 -27.83
C GLU A 70 -7.75 26.61 -27.01
N ILE A 71 -7.99 26.03 -25.83
CA ILE A 71 -9.04 26.46 -24.90
C ILE A 71 -8.74 27.84 -24.32
N LYS A 72 -7.49 28.15 -23.92
CA LYS A 72 -7.11 29.49 -23.44
C LYS A 72 -7.35 30.54 -24.52
N ARG A 73 -7.03 30.23 -25.77
CA ARG A 73 -7.33 31.08 -26.92
C ARG A 73 -8.84 31.29 -27.08
N ALA A 74 -9.65 30.23 -26.98
CA ALA A 74 -11.11 30.30 -27.07
C ALA A 74 -11.79 30.99 -25.88
N ILE A 75 -11.22 30.89 -24.66
CA ILE A 75 -11.73 31.57 -23.45
C ILE A 75 -11.36 33.06 -23.47
N ALA A 76 -10.15 33.41 -23.91
CA ALA A 76 -9.75 34.80 -24.15
C ALA A 76 -10.68 35.46 -25.18
N GLU A 77 -11.17 34.69 -26.16
CA GLU A 77 -12.14 35.12 -27.17
C GLU A 77 -13.58 35.21 -26.60
N LYS A 78 -13.91 34.50 -25.52
CA LYS A 78 -15.26 34.40 -24.91
C LYS A 78 -15.41 35.05 -23.53
N GLN A 79 -14.46 35.86 -23.07
CA GLN A 79 -14.52 36.65 -21.83
C GLN A 79 -15.56 37.79 -21.85
N ALA A 80 -16.79 37.49 -22.28
CA ALA A 80 -17.95 38.38 -22.22
C ALA A 80 -19.14 37.80 -21.42
N LEU A 81 -19.07 36.57 -20.88
CA LEU A 81 -20.19 36.01 -20.11
C LEU A 81 -19.70 35.28 -18.85
N ARG A 82 -19.76 35.99 -17.71
CA ARG A 82 -19.67 35.46 -16.35
C ARG A 82 -20.94 34.66 -16.03
N ASP A 83 -20.78 33.42 -15.55
CA ASP A 83 -21.58 32.80 -14.47
C ASP A 83 -21.16 31.32 -14.27
N ILE A 84 -20.21 31.07 -13.37
CA ILE A 84 -19.62 29.73 -13.14
C ILE A 84 -20.44 28.90 -12.12
N ASN A 85 -21.24 29.53 -11.26
CA ASN A 85 -21.85 28.82 -10.12
C ASN A 85 -23.10 28.01 -10.44
N ARG A 86 -23.80 28.23 -11.57
CA ARG A 86 -24.99 27.45 -11.94
C ARG A 86 -24.69 26.20 -12.77
N THR A 87 -23.49 26.14 -13.35
CA THR A 87 -23.13 25.15 -14.38
C THR A 87 -22.55 23.87 -13.77
N TRP A 88 -22.06 23.92 -12.53
CA TRP A 88 -21.39 22.79 -11.87
C TRP A 88 -22.27 21.55 -11.67
N SER A 89 -23.59 21.71 -11.53
CA SER A 89 -24.53 20.61 -11.35
C SER A 89 -25.07 20.03 -12.66
N SER A 90 -24.81 20.65 -13.82
CA SER A 90 -25.32 20.20 -15.13
C SER A 90 -24.26 19.57 -16.04
N LEU A 91 -23.03 19.43 -15.58
CA LEU A 91 -21.90 18.93 -16.38
C LEU A 91 -21.76 17.41 -16.27
N SER A 92 -21.38 16.76 -17.38
CA SER A 92 -21.04 15.33 -17.43
C SER A 92 -19.81 15.02 -16.58
N GLU A 93 -19.73 13.78 -16.08
CA GLU A 93 -18.61 13.32 -15.23
C GLU A 93 -17.23 13.54 -15.89
N GLU A 94 -17.11 13.32 -17.21
CA GLU A 94 -15.89 13.59 -17.97
C GLU A 94 -15.47 15.07 -17.98
N THR A 95 -16.44 15.99 -17.94
CA THR A 95 -16.16 17.43 -17.96
C THR A 95 -15.76 17.93 -16.58
N ARG A 96 -16.36 17.36 -15.52
CA ARG A 96 -15.95 17.60 -14.13
C ARG A 96 -14.53 17.14 -13.88
N LEU A 97 -14.18 15.96 -14.39
CA LEU A 97 -12.82 15.41 -14.43
C LEU A 97 -11.80 16.41 -14.99
N LYS A 98 -12.10 16.96 -16.17
CA LYS A 98 -11.23 17.94 -16.82
C LYS A 98 -11.11 19.24 -16.01
N LEU A 99 -12.18 19.70 -15.37
CA LEU A 99 -12.18 20.95 -14.58
C LEU A 99 -11.47 20.83 -13.24
N TRP A 100 -11.61 19.70 -12.52
CA TRP A 100 -10.89 19.45 -11.28
C TRP A 100 -9.38 19.34 -11.51
N ASN A 101 -8.99 18.71 -12.61
CA ASN A 101 -7.61 18.60 -13.05
C ASN A 101 -6.97 19.99 -13.31
N VAL A 102 -7.79 20.95 -13.75
CA VAL A 102 -7.38 22.34 -14.04
C VAL A 102 -7.33 23.23 -12.79
N SER A 103 -8.25 23.07 -11.82
CA SER A 103 -8.20 23.85 -10.56
C SER A 103 -7.02 23.49 -9.66
N SER A 104 -6.55 22.24 -9.72
CA SER A 104 -5.40 21.77 -8.94
C SER A 104 -4.04 21.98 -9.64
N SER A 105 -4.02 22.57 -10.84
CA SER A 105 -2.78 22.70 -11.63
C SER A 105 -1.98 23.96 -11.26
N LYS A 106 -1.06 23.81 -10.29
CA LYS A 106 0.19 24.58 -10.29
C LYS A 106 1.38 23.81 -10.91
N ASN A 107 1.19 22.59 -11.42
CA ASN A 107 2.25 21.82 -12.09
C ASN A 107 1.77 21.17 -13.40
N VAL A 108 2.66 21.18 -14.41
CA VAL A 108 2.46 20.91 -15.86
C VAL A 108 2.42 19.41 -16.23
N LEU A 109 2.47 18.50 -15.25
CA LEU A 109 2.40 17.05 -15.43
C LEU A 109 1.54 16.46 -14.30
N GLN A 110 0.51 15.69 -14.62
CA GLN A 110 -0.18 14.86 -13.63
C GLN A 110 0.01 13.38 -13.97
N LEU A 111 0.62 12.64 -13.05
CA LEU A 111 0.59 11.17 -13.03
C LEU A 111 -0.87 10.69 -13.12
N PRO A 112 -1.17 9.47 -13.59
CA PRO A 112 -2.53 8.96 -13.56
C PRO A 112 -3.03 9.07 -12.12
N SER A 113 -3.93 10.02 -11.88
CA SER A 113 -4.45 10.25 -10.55
C SER A 113 -5.22 9.01 -10.12
N ILE A 114 -5.41 8.81 -8.81
CA ILE A 114 -6.25 7.73 -8.30
C ILE A 114 -7.62 7.69 -9.01
N PHE A 115 -8.13 8.84 -9.47
CA PHE A 115 -9.35 8.98 -10.26
C PHE A 115 -9.35 8.26 -11.62
N HIS A 116 -8.18 7.96 -12.19
CA HIS A 116 -8.09 7.14 -13.40
C HIS A 116 -8.43 5.67 -13.11
N HIS A 117 -7.99 5.17 -11.95
CA HIS A 117 -8.21 3.78 -11.53
C HIS A 117 -9.52 3.61 -10.75
N LEU A 118 -9.94 4.65 -10.03
CA LEU A 118 -11.11 4.70 -9.17
C LEU A 118 -11.95 5.95 -9.51
N PRO A 119 -12.62 5.96 -10.68
CA PRO A 119 -13.37 7.13 -11.15
C PRO A 119 -14.57 7.46 -10.26
N HIS A 120 -15.10 6.50 -9.49
CA HIS A 120 -16.21 6.76 -8.57
C HIS A 120 -15.88 7.77 -7.47
N LEU A 121 -14.59 7.96 -7.16
CA LEU A 121 -14.14 8.95 -6.17
C LEU A 121 -14.42 10.41 -6.62
N LEU A 122 -14.66 10.66 -7.90
CA LEU A 122 -14.97 12.01 -8.42
C LEU A 122 -16.40 12.44 -8.12
N ASN A 123 -17.27 11.46 -7.89
CA ASN A 123 -18.68 11.72 -7.64
C ASN A 123 -18.91 12.25 -6.23
N ARG A 124 -17.90 12.16 -5.36
CA ARG A 124 -18.00 12.40 -3.92
C ARG A 124 -16.68 12.95 -3.38
N GLU A 125 -16.68 14.22 -2.98
CA GLU A 125 -15.48 14.90 -2.45
C GLU A 125 -15.04 14.32 -1.09
N ASP A 126 -15.95 13.68 -0.36
CA ASP A 126 -15.72 13.01 0.92
C ASP A 126 -15.10 11.60 0.78
N SER A 127 -14.98 11.06 -0.45
CA SER A 127 -14.42 9.73 -0.67
C SER A 127 -12.95 9.60 -0.31
N LEU A 128 -12.17 10.69 -0.41
CA LEU A 128 -10.74 10.71 -0.09
C LEU A 128 -10.46 11.19 1.34
N GLN A 129 -11.47 11.72 2.03
CA GLN A 129 -11.32 12.14 3.40
C GLN A 129 -11.44 10.93 4.33
N PRO A 130 -10.55 10.77 5.31
CA PRO A 130 -10.69 9.71 6.29
C PRO A 130 -11.96 9.93 7.11
N ALA A 131 -12.74 8.88 7.30
CA ALA A 131 -13.95 8.90 8.12
C ALA A 131 -13.63 9.09 9.61
N VAL A 132 -12.52 8.51 10.05
CA VAL A 132 -11.95 8.70 11.38
C VAL A 132 -10.53 9.18 11.22
N HIS A 133 -10.17 10.25 11.92
CA HIS A 133 -8.82 10.79 11.95
C HIS A 133 -8.45 11.16 13.38
N LEU A 134 -7.37 10.55 13.88
CA LEU A 134 -6.84 10.78 15.21
C LEU A 134 -5.32 10.88 15.12
N GLY A 135 -4.76 12.05 15.34
CA GLY A 135 -3.31 12.27 15.26
C GLY A 135 -2.96 13.75 15.24
N GLN A 136 -1.67 14.07 15.27
CA GLN A 136 -1.17 15.46 15.22
C GLN A 136 -0.75 15.90 13.81
N GLY A 137 -0.83 15.01 12.81
CA GLY A 137 -0.43 15.34 11.45
C GLY A 137 1.07 15.57 11.30
N ARG A 138 1.89 14.80 12.03
CA ARG A 138 3.36 14.93 11.99
C ARG A 138 3.86 14.61 10.57
N THR A 139 4.86 15.37 10.13
CA THR A 139 5.53 15.26 8.82
C THR A 139 7.03 15.51 8.95
N GLY A 140 7.81 15.11 7.95
CA GLY A 140 9.26 15.31 7.92
C GLY A 140 10.06 14.24 8.65
N VAL A 141 9.48 13.07 8.86
CA VAL A 141 10.15 11.92 9.48
C VAL A 141 10.91 11.08 8.45
N SER A 142 11.92 10.33 8.88
CA SER A 142 12.63 9.44 7.95
C SER A 142 11.75 8.28 7.49
N ILE A 143 11.01 7.64 8.40
CA ILE A 143 10.23 6.43 8.11
C ILE A 143 8.79 6.56 8.61
N VAL A 144 7.84 6.23 7.74
CA VAL A 144 6.42 6.08 8.08
C VAL A 144 6.08 4.59 8.06
N MET A 145 5.54 4.09 9.18
CA MET A 145 5.15 2.70 9.35
C MET A 145 3.63 2.57 9.23
N GLY A 146 3.15 1.94 8.17
CA GLY A 146 1.74 1.69 7.93
C GLY A 146 1.29 0.35 8.51
N VAL A 147 0.33 0.35 9.43
CA VAL A 147 -0.24 -0.85 10.06
C VAL A 147 -1.75 -0.93 9.76
N PRO A 148 -2.18 -1.73 8.77
CA PRO A 148 -3.59 -1.94 8.47
C PRO A 148 -4.17 -3.02 9.39
N SER A 149 -5.34 -2.74 9.96
CA SER A 149 -6.06 -3.67 10.82
C SER A 149 -7.50 -3.82 10.37
N VAL A 150 -7.97 -5.06 10.35
CA VAL A 150 -9.34 -5.45 10.05
C VAL A 150 -10.00 -6.04 11.28
N LYS A 151 -11.33 -5.99 11.33
CA LYS A 151 -12.10 -6.53 12.45
C LYS A 151 -11.89 -8.04 12.56
N ARG A 152 -11.39 -8.48 13.71
CA ARG A 152 -11.29 -9.90 14.08
C ARG A 152 -12.38 -10.25 15.10
N GLU A 153 -12.93 -11.46 15.01
CA GLU A 153 -14.03 -11.92 15.88
C GLU A 153 -13.58 -12.32 17.29
N VAL A 154 -12.31 -12.69 17.47
CA VAL A 154 -11.82 -13.33 18.71
C VAL A 154 -10.87 -12.43 19.50
N HIS A 155 -9.72 -12.06 18.93
CA HIS A 155 -8.73 -11.19 19.56
C HIS A 155 -8.13 -10.23 18.53
N SER A 156 -7.90 -8.99 18.95
CA SER A 156 -7.20 -7.97 18.15
C SER A 156 -5.74 -7.93 18.60
N TYR A 157 -4.83 -8.34 17.72
CA TYR A 157 -3.37 -8.32 17.95
C TYR A 157 -2.76 -6.91 17.84
N LEU A 158 -3.53 -5.95 17.32
CA LEU A 158 -3.09 -4.60 17.03
C LEU A 158 -2.44 -3.91 18.24
N THR A 159 -3.06 -4.02 19.42
CA THR A 159 -2.54 -3.40 20.64
C THR A 159 -1.18 -3.95 21.04
N ASP A 160 -0.98 -5.27 20.90
CA ASP A 160 0.27 -5.94 21.25
C ASP A 160 1.37 -5.57 20.25
N THR A 161 1.05 -5.55 18.95
CA THR A 161 1.95 -5.11 17.89
C THR A 161 2.37 -3.65 18.06
N LEU A 162 1.43 -2.74 18.35
CA LEU A 162 1.75 -1.34 18.61
C LEU A 162 2.65 -1.18 19.83
N SER A 163 2.32 -1.89 20.92
CA SER A 163 3.14 -1.86 22.14
C SER A 163 4.57 -2.33 21.87
N SER A 164 4.73 -3.43 21.11
CA SER A 164 6.03 -3.96 20.70
C SER A 164 6.81 -3.00 19.80
N LEU A 165 6.16 -2.40 18.80
CA LEU A 165 6.80 -1.43 17.90
C LEU A 165 7.29 -0.20 18.67
N MET A 166 6.49 0.30 19.61
CA MET A 166 6.79 1.53 20.36
C MET A 166 7.75 1.32 21.53
N SER A 167 7.83 0.11 22.10
CA SER A 167 8.78 -0.21 23.17
C SER A 167 10.21 -0.35 22.66
N GLU A 168 10.38 -0.85 21.43
CA GLU A 168 11.70 -1.08 20.82
C GLU A 168 12.29 0.16 20.13
N LEU A 169 11.59 1.30 20.16
CA LEU A 169 12.08 2.58 19.63
C LEU A 169 12.78 3.41 20.73
N SER A 170 13.98 3.89 20.43
CA SER A 170 14.66 4.90 21.25
C SER A 170 13.96 6.27 21.16
N PRO A 171 14.20 7.21 22.10
CA PRO A 171 13.58 8.54 22.05
C PRO A 171 13.85 9.30 20.75
N ALA A 172 15.06 9.21 20.21
CA ALA A 172 15.41 9.85 18.93
C ALA A 172 14.67 9.20 17.74
N GLU A 173 14.51 7.88 17.75
CA GLU A 173 13.76 7.18 16.69
C GLU A 173 12.25 7.49 16.78
N LYS A 174 11.70 7.69 17.97
CA LYS A 174 10.30 8.13 18.16
C LYS A 174 10.04 9.54 17.61
N GLU A 175 11.05 10.38 17.51
CA GLU A 175 10.95 11.70 16.88
C GLU A 175 11.08 11.61 15.36
N ASP A 176 11.84 10.63 14.86
CA ASP A 176 12.15 10.42 13.44
C ASP A 176 11.24 9.38 12.75
N CYS A 177 10.10 9.04 13.36
CA CYS A 177 9.10 8.16 12.77
C CYS A 177 7.66 8.52 13.11
N VAL A 178 6.75 7.97 12.30
CA VAL A 178 5.30 7.99 12.54
C VAL A 178 4.75 6.60 12.24
N ILE A 179 3.93 6.09 13.16
CA ILE A 179 3.14 4.87 12.97
C ILE A 179 1.73 5.29 12.60
N VAL A 180 1.27 4.91 11.42
CA VAL A 180 -0.08 5.17 10.94
C VAL A 180 -0.87 3.86 10.96
N VAL A 181 -1.87 3.79 11.80
CA VAL A 181 -2.80 2.66 11.89
C VAL A 181 -3.99 2.94 10.97
N LEU A 182 -4.22 2.05 10.00
CA LEU A 182 -5.42 2.08 9.17
C LEU A 182 -6.44 1.09 9.74
N ILE A 183 -7.57 1.59 10.24
CA ILE A 183 -8.72 0.74 10.55
C ILE A 183 -9.48 0.51 9.25
N ALA A 184 -9.19 -0.61 8.59
CA ALA A 184 -9.67 -0.98 7.28
C ALA A 184 -11.10 -1.53 7.31
N GLU A 185 -12.00 -0.82 7.99
CA GLU A 185 -13.41 -1.17 8.14
C GLU A 185 -14.28 -0.03 7.62
N ALA A 186 -15.32 -0.37 6.86
CA ALA A 186 -16.28 0.61 6.35
C ALA A 186 -17.31 1.05 7.40
N ASP A 187 -17.46 0.29 8.49
CA ASP A 187 -18.35 0.61 9.60
C ASP A 187 -17.73 1.71 10.49
N HIS A 188 -18.27 2.92 10.35
CA HIS A 188 -17.85 4.09 11.12
C HIS A 188 -17.96 3.88 12.64
N GLN A 189 -18.98 3.17 13.14
CA GLN A 189 -19.16 2.98 14.57
C GLN A 189 -18.06 2.08 15.13
N TYR A 190 -17.76 1.00 14.43
CA TYR A 190 -16.65 0.12 14.79
C TYR A 190 -15.31 0.86 14.72
N ALA A 191 -15.03 1.57 13.61
CA ALA A 191 -13.79 2.32 13.46
C ALA A 191 -13.60 3.37 14.55
N SER A 192 -14.66 4.12 14.88
CA SER A 192 -14.62 5.10 15.98
C SER A 192 -14.33 4.43 17.32
N SER A 193 -14.97 3.29 17.61
CA SER A 193 -14.76 2.57 18.86
C SER A 193 -13.32 2.07 19.04
N VAL A 194 -12.67 1.62 17.96
CA VAL A 194 -11.27 1.19 17.97
C VAL A 194 -10.35 2.39 18.15
N ALA A 195 -10.61 3.50 17.44
CA ALA A 195 -9.85 4.73 17.59
C ALA A 195 -9.92 5.29 19.03
N ASP A 196 -11.11 5.30 19.64
CA ASP A 196 -11.29 5.71 21.05
C ASP A 196 -10.60 4.76 22.04
N ASN A 197 -10.52 3.47 21.72
CA ASN A 197 -9.76 2.52 22.51
C ASN A 197 -8.25 2.84 22.44
N LEU A 198 -7.70 2.98 21.23
CA LEU A 198 -6.30 3.34 21.03
C LEU A 198 -5.94 4.69 21.67
N LYS A 199 -6.86 5.66 21.62
CA LYS A 199 -6.70 6.95 22.31
C LYS A 199 -6.54 6.83 23.82
N ARG A 200 -7.24 5.88 24.44
CA ARG A 200 -7.16 5.62 25.88
C ARG A 200 -5.89 4.84 26.25
N LEU A 201 -5.43 3.95 25.39
CA LEU A 201 -4.25 3.12 25.63
C LEU A 201 -2.93 3.88 25.38
N PHE A 202 -2.88 4.71 24.33
CA PHE A 202 -1.66 5.41 23.88
C PHE A 202 -1.84 6.94 23.80
N PRO A 203 -2.32 7.61 24.87
CA PRO A 203 -2.60 9.04 24.82
C PRO A 203 -1.33 9.87 24.61
N ALA A 204 -0.20 9.45 25.19
CA ALA A 204 1.06 10.17 25.11
C ALA A 204 1.66 10.08 23.70
N GLU A 205 1.60 8.91 23.07
CA GLU A 205 2.14 8.66 21.74
C GLU A 205 1.33 9.37 20.66
N ILE A 206 0.01 9.42 20.81
CA ILE A 206 -0.88 10.20 19.95
C ILE A 206 -0.63 11.69 20.13
N GLN A 207 -0.51 12.18 21.36
CA GLN A 207 -0.25 13.59 21.62
C GLN A 207 1.14 14.03 21.13
N ALA A 208 2.14 13.15 21.22
CA ALA A 208 3.46 13.39 20.67
C ALA A 208 3.43 13.43 19.13
N GLY A 209 2.44 12.79 18.49
CA GLY A 209 2.38 12.63 17.03
C GLY A 209 3.22 11.45 16.53
N LEU A 210 3.54 10.49 17.41
CA LEU A 210 4.16 9.21 17.04
C LEU A 210 3.13 8.26 16.44
N LEU A 211 1.92 8.20 17.01
CA LEU A 211 0.84 7.33 16.58
C LEU A 211 -0.30 8.14 15.95
N GLU A 212 -0.71 7.76 14.75
CA GLU A 212 -1.90 8.26 14.09
C GLU A 212 -2.84 7.11 13.74
N VAL A 213 -4.15 7.34 13.84
CA VAL A 213 -5.18 6.36 13.51
C VAL A 213 -6.11 6.98 12.47
N VAL A 214 -6.29 6.27 11.37
CA VAL A 214 -7.15 6.67 10.26
C VAL A 214 -8.09 5.55 9.86
N SER A 215 -9.25 5.90 9.34
CA SER A 215 -10.17 4.95 8.72
C SER A 215 -10.65 5.51 7.38
N PRO A 216 -10.72 4.71 6.32
CA PRO A 216 -11.16 5.18 5.02
C PRO A 216 -12.67 5.44 5.02
N SER A 217 -13.12 6.39 4.20
CA SER A 217 -14.54 6.55 3.92
C SER A 217 -15.11 5.29 3.27
N ALA A 218 -16.35 4.92 3.60
CA ALA A 218 -17.04 3.84 2.90
C ALA A 218 -17.16 4.11 1.38
N HIS A 219 -17.12 5.39 0.98
CA HIS A 219 -17.16 5.82 -0.42
C HIS A 219 -15.80 5.75 -1.13
N PHE A 220 -14.73 5.41 -0.41
CA PHE A 220 -13.43 5.13 -1.02
C PHE A 220 -13.47 3.85 -1.85
N TYR A 221 -14.17 2.83 -1.36
CA TYR A 221 -14.20 1.52 -2.01
C TYR A 221 -15.14 1.50 -3.23
N PRO A 222 -14.74 0.84 -4.33
CA PRO A 222 -15.60 0.61 -5.47
C PRO A 222 -16.63 -0.49 -5.16
N ASP A 223 -17.60 -0.64 -6.04
CA ASP A 223 -18.54 -1.77 -5.99
C ASP A 223 -17.81 -3.09 -6.30
N PHE A 224 -17.64 -3.93 -5.26
CA PHE A 224 -16.99 -5.23 -5.36
C PHE A 224 -17.85 -6.32 -6.03
N SER A 225 -19.13 -6.06 -6.35
CA SER A 225 -20.01 -7.06 -6.94
C SER A 225 -19.59 -7.48 -8.36
N ARG A 226 -18.86 -6.61 -9.07
CA ARG A 226 -18.47 -6.78 -10.48
C ARG A 226 -17.03 -7.27 -10.67
N LEU A 227 -16.37 -7.74 -9.61
CA LEU A 227 -14.99 -8.22 -9.69
C LEU A 227 -14.87 -9.42 -10.63
N ARG A 228 -13.88 -9.38 -11.52
CA ARG A 228 -13.52 -10.53 -12.37
C ARG A 228 -12.83 -11.58 -11.51
N GLU A 229 -13.27 -12.82 -11.65
CA GLU A 229 -12.58 -13.96 -11.04
C GLU A 229 -11.19 -14.07 -11.68
N SER A 230 -10.17 -14.17 -10.83
CA SER A 230 -8.77 -14.33 -11.24
C SER A 230 -8.22 -15.58 -10.56
N PHE A 231 -7.32 -16.30 -11.23
CA PHE A 231 -6.59 -17.46 -10.68
C PHE A 231 -7.46 -18.62 -10.14
N GLY A 232 -8.73 -18.71 -10.54
CA GLY A 232 -9.65 -19.77 -10.07
C GLY A 232 -10.06 -19.63 -8.60
N ASP A 233 -9.78 -18.49 -7.96
CA ASP A 233 -10.15 -18.24 -6.57
C ASP A 233 -11.66 -17.97 -6.43
N PRO A 234 -12.28 -18.34 -5.29
CA PRO A 234 -13.65 -17.94 -4.97
C PRO A 234 -13.80 -16.41 -4.95
N LYS A 235 -14.98 -15.92 -5.34
CA LYS A 235 -15.29 -14.47 -5.40
C LYS A 235 -15.00 -13.74 -4.09
N GLU A 236 -15.25 -14.37 -2.94
CA GLU A 236 -14.96 -13.79 -1.62
C GLU A 236 -13.47 -13.52 -1.43
N ARG A 237 -12.62 -14.43 -1.89
CA ARG A 237 -11.17 -14.31 -1.80
C ARG A 237 -10.63 -13.23 -2.73
N VAL A 238 -11.19 -13.13 -3.94
CA VAL A 238 -10.88 -12.05 -4.89
C VAL A 238 -11.28 -10.70 -4.30
N ARG A 239 -12.48 -10.62 -3.69
CA ARG A 239 -12.95 -9.42 -3.00
C ARG A 239 -12.03 -9.03 -1.84
N TRP A 240 -11.63 -9.98 -1.01
CA TRP A 240 -10.72 -9.74 0.10
C TRP A 240 -9.39 -9.14 -0.36
N ARG A 241 -8.73 -9.76 -1.34
CA ARG A 241 -7.45 -9.27 -1.88
C ARG A 241 -7.58 -7.92 -2.58
N THR A 242 -8.68 -7.69 -3.29
CA THR A 242 -8.94 -6.40 -3.93
C THR A 242 -9.12 -5.30 -2.89
N LYS A 243 -9.88 -5.57 -1.82
CA LYS A 243 -10.05 -4.62 -0.71
C LYS A 243 -8.70 -4.34 -0.03
N GLN A 244 -7.93 -5.38 0.29
CA GLN A 244 -6.61 -5.24 0.92
C GLN A 244 -5.66 -4.35 0.09
N ASN A 245 -5.61 -4.54 -1.22
CA ASN A 245 -4.80 -3.67 -2.09
C ASN A 245 -5.24 -2.21 -2.02
N LEU A 246 -6.56 -1.96 -2.00
CA LEU A 246 -7.09 -0.61 -1.84
C LEU A 246 -6.77 -0.01 -0.46
N ASP A 247 -6.80 -0.82 0.59
CA ASP A 247 -6.41 -0.43 1.94
C ASP A 247 -4.94 0.03 1.95
N TYR A 248 -4.05 -0.72 1.31
CA TYR A 248 -2.63 -0.37 1.20
C TYR A 248 -2.44 0.91 0.37
N CYS A 249 -3.18 1.06 -0.74
CA CYS A 249 -3.14 2.30 -1.53
C CYS A 249 -3.57 3.52 -0.71
N PHE A 250 -4.66 3.41 0.07
CA PHE A 250 -5.12 4.49 0.94
C PHE A 250 -4.05 4.88 1.96
N LEU A 251 -3.43 3.87 2.60
CA LEU A 251 -2.40 4.08 3.61
C LEU A 251 -1.15 4.75 3.03
N MET A 252 -0.68 4.28 1.87
CA MET A 252 0.44 4.88 1.15
C MET A 252 0.15 6.32 0.73
N MET A 253 -1.07 6.61 0.25
CA MET A 253 -1.48 7.97 -0.10
C MET A 253 -1.47 8.91 1.12
N TYR A 254 -2.00 8.43 2.24
CA TYR A 254 -2.02 9.19 3.48
C TYR A 254 -0.59 9.42 4.02
N ALA A 255 0.29 8.44 3.86
CA ALA A 255 1.68 8.50 4.31
C ALA A 255 2.61 9.31 3.39
N GLN A 256 2.24 9.54 2.13
CA GLN A 256 3.10 10.11 1.09
C GLN A 256 3.79 11.41 1.52
N SER A 257 3.08 12.32 2.18
CA SER A 257 3.63 13.62 2.59
C SER A 257 4.32 13.60 3.95
N LYS A 258 4.41 12.45 4.62
CA LYS A 258 4.84 12.36 6.02
C LYS A 258 6.31 12.04 6.18
N GLY A 259 6.89 11.22 5.31
CA GLY A 259 8.29 10.84 5.43
C GLY A 259 8.94 10.35 4.15
N ASN A 260 10.23 10.05 4.25
CA ASN A 260 11.06 9.69 3.09
C ASN A 260 10.87 8.24 2.66
N TYR A 261 10.71 7.34 3.63
CA TYR A 261 10.48 5.91 3.41
C TYR A 261 9.14 5.49 3.98
N TYR A 262 8.46 4.57 3.28
CA TYR A 262 7.25 3.92 3.73
C TYR A 262 7.52 2.45 3.99
N VAL A 263 7.04 1.94 5.12
CA VAL A 263 7.10 0.52 5.48
C VAL A 263 5.69 0.00 5.67
N GLN A 264 5.31 -1.00 4.87
CA GLN A 264 4.06 -1.73 5.04
C GLN A 264 4.26 -2.84 6.07
N LEU A 265 3.51 -2.79 7.17
CA LEU A 265 3.51 -3.81 8.22
C LEU A 265 2.16 -4.54 8.26
N GLU A 266 2.11 -5.63 9.01
CA GLU A 266 0.88 -6.33 9.40
C GLU A 266 0.55 -6.02 10.86
N ASP A 267 -0.70 -6.25 11.29
CA ASP A 267 -1.19 -5.92 12.63
C ASP A 267 -0.99 -7.05 13.67
N ASP A 268 -0.26 -8.10 13.29
CA ASP A 268 0.04 -9.29 14.09
C ASP A 268 1.54 -9.63 14.09
N ILE A 269 2.38 -8.59 14.11
CA ILE A 269 3.84 -8.73 14.19
C ILE A 269 4.40 -8.38 15.57
N VAL A 270 5.61 -8.86 15.84
CA VAL A 270 6.41 -8.50 17.02
C VAL A 270 7.74 -7.92 16.56
N ALA A 271 8.03 -6.69 17.00
CA ALA A 271 9.25 -6.00 16.64
C ALA A 271 10.48 -6.64 17.32
N ARG A 272 11.58 -6.75 16.57
CA ARG A 272 12.88 -7.11 17.15
C ARG A 272 13.60 -5.85 17.65
N PRO A 273 14.48 -5.97 18.65
CA PRO A 273 15.29 -4.85 19.09
C PRO A 273 16.10 -4.24 17.93
N ASN A 274 16.17 -2.90 17.90
CA ASN A 274 16.87 -2.12 16.86
C ASN A 274 16.33 -2.31 15.43
N TYR A 275 15.09 -2.76 15.25
CA TYR A 275 14.49 -2.93 13.91
C TYR A 275 14.53 -1.63 13.11
N PHE A 276 14.23 -0.49 13.73
CA PHE A 276 14.19 0.82 13.06
C PHE A 276 15.54 1.21 12.45
N THR A 277 16.59 1.23 13.28
CA THR A 277 17.94 1.50 12.83
C THR A 277 18.40 0.50 11.76
N THR A 278 18.05 -0.78 11.90
CA THR A 278 18.38 -1.82 10.91
C THR A 278 17.73 -1.53 9.55
N MET A 279 16.43 -1.24 9.53
CA MET A 279 15.71 -0.88 8.29
C MET A 279 16.28 0.39 7.66
N LYS A 280 16.51 1.43 8.46
CA LYS A 280 17.04 2.71 7.97
C LYS A 280 18.42 2.54 7.33
N ASN A 281 19.32 1.82 8.00
CA ASN A 281 20.66 1.57 7.47
C ASN A 281 20.62 0.69 6.21
N PHE A 282 19.74 -0.32 6.19
CA PHE A 282 19.56 -1.17 5.02
C PHE A 282 19.11 -0.35 3.80
N ALA A 283 18.15 0.56 3.97
CA ALA A 283 17.68 1.43 2.89
C ALA A 283 18.76 2.40 2.40
N LEU A 284 19.56 2.98 3.30
CA LEU A 284 20.65 3.91 2.97
C LEU A 284 21.85 3.24 2.28
N GLN A 285 22.05 1.94 2.50
CA GLN A 285 23.14 1.16 1.90
C GLN A 285 22.82 0.63 0.51
N GLN A 286 21.57 0.74 0.05
CA GLN A 286 21.22 0.27 -1.29
C GLN A 286 21.93 1.12 -2.36
N PRO A 287 22.43 0.48 -3.44
CA PRO A 287 23.05 1.19 -4.55
C PRO A 287 22.08 2.23 -5.13
N SER A 288 22.62 3.27 -5.75
CA SER A 288 21.86 4.39 -6.34
C SER A 288 21.01 4.00 -7.57
N GLU A 289 20.67 2.73 -7.73
CA GLU A 289 19.67 2.31 -8.69
C GLU A 289 18.28 2.66 -8.17
N GLU A 290 17.40 3.15 -9.05
CA GLU A 290 16.01 3.42 -8.71
C GLU A 290 15.30 2.10 -8.37
N TRP A 291 15.12 1.84 -7.07
CA TRP A 291 14.36 0.71 -6.55
C TRP A 291 12.94 1.14 -6.16
N MET A 292 11.97 0.25 -6.35
CA MET A 292 10.56 0.50 -6.02
C MET A 292 10.18 -0.07 -4.65
N ILE A 293 10.74 -1.23 -4.28
CA ILE A 293 10.43 -1.95 -3.04
C ILE A 293 11.74 -2.52 -2.49
N LEU A 294 11.87 -2.49 -1.17
CA LEU A 294 12.92 -3.18 -0.42
C LEU A 294 12.28 -4.18 0.54
N GLU A 295 12.76 -5.41 0.54
CA GLU A 295 12.36 -6.45 1.49
C GLU A 295 13.50 -6.64 2.49
N PHE A 296 13.19 -6.52 3.79
CA PHE A 296 14.18 -6.63 4.87
C PHE A 296 13.91 -7.79 5.84
N SER A 297 12.72 -8.37 5.80
CA SER A 297 12.28 -9.46 6.68
C SER A 297 11.33 -10.39 5.93
N GLN A 298 11.46 -11.70 6.20
CA GLN A 298 10.53 -12.76 5.77
C GLN A 298 9.46 -13.03 6.82
#